data_AF-A0A1M4UAA9-F1
#
_entry.id   AF-A0A1M4UAA9-F1
#
_cell.length_a   1.000
_cell.length_b   1.000
_cell.length_c   1.000
_cell.angle_alpha   90.00
_cell.angle_beta   90.00
_cell.angle_gamma   90.00
#
_symmetry.space_group_name_H-M   'P 1'
#
loop_
_entity.id
_entity.type
_entity.pdbx_description
1 polymer ?
#
loop_
_entity_poly.entity_id
_entity_poly.type
_entity_poly.pdbx_seq_one_letter_code
_entity_poly.pdbx_strand_id
1 'polypeptide(L)'
;MKVRNLRELQEIFNVRYEKIKNKILLIEDELKQIDEFFKTEGKNIYRPDIVDFLSNNNIVPNSVFNTHWIYPPTGYFPYFKYYYEGYVYEEIEHQLPESKATDKFTQTEMASYLEGVKPVRLQAIELAKYTIWLKELKINPSVKAPISKSDLSLKQRILALHYLGLDFNKYNQTALGDVLSLVIDKNDSNTRSAINELLSAKNENKIKSNENLLKMLEVFDNKAYTNIKLKINKDLEKFGVPD
;
A
#
# COMPACT_ATOMS: atom_id res chain seq x y z
N MET A 1 21.79 -5.46 17.54
CA MET A 1 20.76 -4.60 16.92
C MET A 1 19.44 -5.32 17.07
N LYS A 2 18.44 -4.72 17.73
CA LYS A 2 17.18 -5.39 18.06
C LYS A 2 16.09 -4.88 17.11
N VAL A 3 15.64 -5.72 16.19
CA VAL A 3 14.57 -5.38 15.23
C VAL A 3 13.23 -5.32 15.96
N ARG A 4 12.40 -4.30 15.68
CA ARG A 4 11.00 -4.32 16.09
C ARG A 4 10.18 -5.16 15.13
N ASN A 5 9.38 -6.05 15.68
CA ASN A 5 8.35 -6.72 14.91
C ASN A 5 7.08 -5.86 14.80
N LEU A 6 6.18 -6.25 13.89
CA LEU A 6 4.90 -5.61 13.63
C LEU A 6 4.09 -5.39 14.91
N ARG A 7 4.04 -6.38 15.80
CA ARG A 7 3.27 -6.28 17.05
C ARG A 7 3.82 -5.18 17.95
N GLU A 8 5.13 -5.09 18.10
CA GLU A 8 5.77 -4.02 18.87
C GLU A 8 5.47 -2.65 18.24
N LEU A 9 5.47 -2.53 16.91
CA LEU A 9 5.12 -1.29 16.21
C LEU A 9 3.65 -0.90 16.45
N GLN A 10 2.74 -1.87 16.36
CA GLN A 10 1.31 -1.69 16.65
C GLN A 10 1.07 -1.26 18.11
N GLU A 11 1.78 -1.86 19.07
CA GLU A 11 1.66 -1.50 20.48
C GLU A 11 2.04 -0.03 20.72
N ILE A 12 3.13 0.45 20.11
CA ILE A 12 3.54 1.86 20.22
C ILE A 12 2.48 2.79 19.60
N PHE A 13 1.97 2.44 18.43
CA PHE A 13 0.91 3.21 17.77
C PHE A 13 -0.37 3.26 18.63
N ASN A 14 -0.80 2.11 19.16
CA ASN A 14 -2.03 1.99 19.93
C ASN A 14 -2.02 2.85 21.21
N VAL A 15 -0.86 3.02 21.85
CA VAL A 15 -0.71 3.94 23.00
C VAL A 15 -1.08 5.39 22.63
N ARG A 16 -0.79 5.84 21.40
CA ARG A 16 -1.17 7.16 20.89
C ARG A 16 -2.61 7.17 20.38
N TYR A 17 -3.01 6.09 19.69
CA TYR A 17 -4.33 5.93 19.10
C TYR A 17 -5.46 6.03 20.12
N GLU A 18 -5.28 5.47 21.32
CA GLU A 18 -6.27 5.54 22.41
C GLU A 18 -6.39 6.94 23.03
N LYS A 19 -5.36 7.78 22.92
CA LYS A 19 -5.33 9.12 23.55
C LYS A 19 -5.83 10.23 22.62
N ILE A 20 -5.85 9.99 21.31
CA ILE A 20 -6.15 11.00 20.30
C ILE A 20 -7.62 10.90 19.86
N LYS A 21 -8.33 12.03 19.89
CA LYS A 21 -9.73 12.11 19.44
C LYS A 21 -9.87 11.87 17.94
N ASN A 22 -8.98 12.45 17.13
CA ASN A 22 -9.01 12.28 15.68
C ASN A 22 -8.06 11.15 15.24
N LYS A 23 -8.59 9.93 15.27
CA LYS A 23 -7.88 8.70 14.90
C LYS A 23 -7.42 8.68 13.44
N ILE A 24 -8.24 9.26 12.54
CA ILE A 24 -7.91 9.35 11.11
C ILE A 24 -6.68 10.24 10.91
N LEU A 25 -6.66 11.43 11.51
CA LEU A 25 -5.53 12.35 11.43
C LEU A 25 -4.24 11.71 11.95
N LEU A 26 -4.31 10.90 13.00
CA LEU A 26 -3.13 10.18 13.51
C LEU A 26 -2.59 9.17 12.47
N ILE A 27 -3.46 8.38 11.83
CA ILE A 27 -3.06 7.42 10.80
C ILE A 27 -2.42 8.16 9.61
N GLU A 28 -3.00 9.29 9.18
CA GLU A 28 -2.45 10.09 8.08
C GLU A 28 -1.09 10.70 8.41
N ASP A 29 -0.92 11.19 9.64
CA ASP A 29 0.33 11.72 10.14
C ASP A 29 1.42 10.63 10.16
N GLU A 30 1.11 9.42 10.64
CA GLU A 30 2.05 8.28 10.61
C GLU A 30 2.47 7.92 9.18
N LEU A 31 1.53 7.80 8.26
CA LEU A 31 1.84 7.47 6.86
C LEU A 31 2.70 8.56 6.22
N LYS A 32 2.41 9.83 6.48
CA LYS A 32 3.19 10.96 5.98
C LYS A 32 4.63 10.94 6.49
N GLN A 33 4.85 10.53 7.74
CA GLN A 33 6.19 10.45 8.32
C GLN A 33 7.00 9.31 7.72
N ILE A 34 6.36 8.17 7.46
CA ILE A 34 7.02 7.07 6.75
C ILE A 34 7.45 7.54 5.35
N ASP A 35 6.58 8.23 4.61
CA ASP A 35 6.93 8.80 3.30
C ASP A 35 8.10 9.79 3.41
N GLU A 36 8.10 10.64 4.43
CA GLU A 36 9.16 11.62 4.66
C GLU A 36 10.50 10.97 5.04
N PHE A 37 10.46 9.89 5.83
CA PHE A 37 11.62 9.06 6.14
C PHE A 37 12.25 8.52 4.84
N PHE A 38 11.44 8.05 3.89
CA PHE A 38 11.97 7.59 2.59
C PHE A 38 12.49 8.72 1.71
N LYS A 39 11.82 9.89 1.67
CA LYS A 39 12.26 11.06 0.89
C LYS A 39 13.59 11.65 1.38
N THR A 40 13.86 11.53 2.67
CA THR A 40 15.07 12.08 3.30
C THR A 40 16.19 11.06 3.44
N GLU A 41 16.06 9.89 2.82
CA GLU A 41 17.05 8.81 2.89
C GLU A 41 17.35 8.37 4.34
N GLY A 42 16.31 8.33 5.17
CA GLY A 42 16.41 7.98 6.58
C GLY A 42 16.96 9.09 7.47
N LYS A 43 17.24 10.29 6.94
CA LYS A 43 17.79 11.42 7.72
C LYS A 43 16.73 12.10 8.60
N ASN A 44 15.45 11.95 8.30
CA ASN A 44 14.38 12.51 9.13
C ASN A 44 14.14 11.62 10.37
N ILE A 45 14.27 12.22 11.56
CA ILE A 45 14.25 11.57 12.88
C ILE A 45 12.83 11.58 13.48
N TYR A 46 11.78 11.83 12.69
CA TYR A 46 10.43 11.73 13.25
C TYR A 46 10.12 10.24 13.53
N ARG A 47 9.99 9.87 14.81
CA ARG A 47 9.82 8.51 15.38
C ARG A 47 11.10 7.64 15.43
N PRO A 48 12.14 8.07 16.19
CA PRO A 48 13.36 7.27 16.37
C PRO A 48 13.08 5.97 17.16
N ASP A 49 11.93 5.91 17.83
CA ASP A 49 11.42 4.72 18.50
C ASP A 49 10.98 3.61 17.53
N ILE A 50 10.81 3.89 16.24
CA ILE A 50 10.48 2.92 15.18
C ILE A 50 11.73 2.57 14.37
N VAL A 51 12.37 3.54 13.71
CA VAL A 51 13.59 3.38 12.90
C VAL A 51 14.42 4.66 12.96
N ASP A 52 15.75 4.54 13.06
CA ASP A 52 16.68 5.69 13.05
C ASP A 52 17.93 5.37 12.21
N PHE A 53 18.28 6.24 11.25
CA PHE A 53 19.53 6.12 10.48
C PHE A 53 20.48 7.25 10.90
N LEU A 54 21.65 6.89 11.45
CA LEU A 54 22.62 7.87 11.91
C LEU A 54 23.27 8.60 10.73
N SER A 55 23.27 9.93 10.76
CA SER A 55 24.06 10.76 9.86
C SER A 55 25.56 10.78 10.22
N ASN A 56 25.94 10.35 11.43
CA ASN A 56 27.31 10.38 11.94
C ASN A 56 27.68 9.14 12.78
N ASN A 57 28.85 8.55 12.48
CA ASN A 57 29.37 7.33 13.12
C ASN A 57 29.87 7.50 14.57
N ASN A 58 29.77 8.70 15.17
CA ASN A 58 30.44 9.04 16.44
C ASN A 58 29.49 9.27 17.63
N ILE A 59 28.22 8.91 17.52
CA ILE A 59 27.29 9.04 18.66
C ILE A 59 27.29 7.74 19.45
N VAL A 60 27.91 7.76 20.63
CA VAL A 60 27.85 6.68 21.62
C VAL A 60 26.37 6.51 22.02
N PRO A 61 25.78 5.31 21.91
CA PRO A 61 24.39 5.10 22.30
C PRO A 61 24.19 5.50 23.76
N ASN A 62 23.36 6.51 24.00
CA ASN A 62 23.09 6.97 25.35
C ASN A 62 22.23 5.90 26.05
N SER A 63 22.81 5.15 26.98
CA SER A 63 22.23 3.94 27.59
C SER A 63 20.92 4.17 28.35
N VAL A 64 20.56 5.43 28.60
CA VAL A 64 19.34 5.84 29.30
C VAL A 64 18.12 5.91 28.36
N PHE A 65 18.34 6.11 27.06
CA PHE A 65 17.29 6.17 26.02
C PHE A 65 17.54 5.10 24.94
N ASN A 66 17.68 3.85 25.38
CA ASN A 66 17.90 2.69 24.51
C ASN A 66 16.63 2.29 23.72
N THR A 67 15.91 3.28 23.17
CA THR A 67 14.70 3.11 22.37
C THR A 67 15.00 3.05 20.88
N HIS A 68 16.25 2.84 20.47
CA HIS A 68 16.65 2.83 19.08
C HIS A 68 16.96 1.40 18.64
N TRP A 69 16.19 0.92 17.67
CA TRP A 69 16.06 -0.52 17.37
C TRP A 69 17.01 -0.94 16.25
N ILE A 70 17.26 -0.03 15.33
CA ILE A 70 18.12 -0.18 14.17
C ILE A 70 19.00 1.06 14.07
N TYR A 71 20.32 0.89 14.08
CA TYR A 71 21.36 1.91 13.88
C TYR A 71 22.32 1.58 12.72
N PRO A 72 21.84 1.43 11.48
CA PRO A 72 22.73 1.13 10.37
C PRO A 72 23.28 2.46 9.83
N PRO A 73 24.54 2.48 9.38
CA PRO A 73 25.06 3.61 8.61
C PRO A 73 24.13 3.98 7.45
N THR A 74 24.06 5.25 7.08
CA THR A 74 23.31 5.73 5.90
C THR A 74 23.58 4.92 4.63
N GLY A 75 24.78 4.33 4.49
CA GLY A 75 25.13 3.41 3.40
C GLY A 75 24.24 2.16 3.28
N TYR A 76 23.48 1.80 4.31
CA TYR A 76 22.52 0.68 4.28
C TYR A 76 21.10 1.10 3.86
N PHE A 77 20.82 2.40 3.74
CA PHE A 77 19.49 2.89 3.37
C PHE A 77 18.99 2.35 2.02
N PRO A 78 19.84 2.24 0.95
CA PRO A 78 19.40 1.63 -0.30
C PRO A 78 18.89 0.20 -0.14
N TYR A 79 19.51 -0.60 0.74
CA TYR A 79 19.07 -1.97 1.05
C TYR A 79 17.78 -1.96 1.85
N PHE A 80 17.67 -1.09 2.85
CA PHE A 80 16.44 -0.92 3.60
C PHE A 80 15.27 -0.58 2.68
N LYS A 81 15.46 0.39 1.78
CA LYS A 81 14.48 0.79 0.79
C LYS A 81 14.11 -0.36 -0.15
N TYR A 82 15.09 -1.09 -0.67
CA TYR A 82 14.84 -2.25 -1.54
C TYR A 82 13.94 -3.31 -0.86
N TYR A 83 14.25 -3.72 0.36
CA TYR A 83 13.46 -4.74 1.06
C TYR A 83 12.08 -4.22 1.49
N TYR A 84 11.98 -2.93 1.84
CA TYR A 84 10.70 -2.30 2.15
C TYR A 84 9.79 -2.24 0.92
N GLU A 85 10.29 -1.71 -0.19
CA GLU A 85 9.51 -1.57 -1.43
C GLU A 85 9.11 -2.93 -1.99
N GLY A 86 10.03 -3.92 -1.99
CA GLY A 86 9.71 -5.29 -2.39
C GLY A 86 8.54 -5.88 -1.59
N TYR A 87 8.53 -5.69 -0.26
CA TYR A 87 7.41 -6.18 0.54
C TYR A 87 6.13 -5.34 0.35
N VAL A 88 6.22 -4.01 0.23
CA VAL A 88 5.04 -3.14 0.05
C VAL A 88 4.34 -3.37 -1.28
N TYR A 89 5.09 -3.63 -2.36
CA TYR A 89 4.53 -3.78 -3.71
C TYR A 89 4.22 -5.22 -4.08
N GLU A 90 5.03 -6.18 -3.61
CA GLU A 90 4.91 -7.58 -4.02
C GLU A 90 4.41 -8.49 -2.89
N GLU A 91 4.40 -8.03 -1.63
CA GLU A 91 4.21 -8.87 -0.42
C GLU A 91 5.21 -10.04 -0.35
N ILE A 92 6.37 -9.91 -1.01
CA ILE A 92 7.42 -10.93 -1.04
C ILE A 92 8.51 -10.55 -0.05
N GLU A 93 8.83 -11.46 0.86
CA GLU A 93 10.05 -11.35 1.67
C GLU A 93 11.27 -11.77 0.84
N HIS A 94 11.85 -10.84 0.08
CA HIS A 94 13.10 -11.10 -0.63
C HIS A 94 14.15 -11.63 0.34
N GLN A 95 14.79 -12.75 -0.02
CA GLN A 95 15.84 -13.35 0.79
C GLN A 95 17.14 -12.57 0.66
N LEU A 96 18.02 -12.68 1.65
CA LEU A 96 19.40 -12.22 1.48
C LEU A 96 20.04 -13.05 0.35
N PRO A 97 20.89 -12.43 -0.49
CA PRO A 97 21.65 -13.18 -1.48
C PRO A 97 22.59 -14.17 -0.78
N GLU A 98 22.87 -15.29 -1.43
CA GLU A 98 23.87 -16.24 -0.95
C GLU A 98 25.23 -15.55 -0.82
N SER A 99 25.90 -15.76 0.31
CA SER A 99 27.28 -15.31 0.46
C SER A 99 28.15 -16.05 -0.54
N LYS A 100 28.61 -15.35 -1.58
CA LYS A 100 29.58 -15.87 -2.55
C LYS A 100 30.72 -14.87 -2.65
N ALA A 101 31.94 -15.38 -2.54
CA ALA A 101 33.14 -14.59 -2.79
C ALA A 101 33.07 -13.93 -4.17
N THR A 102 33.61 -12.72 -4.27
CA THR A 102 33.75 -11.98 -5.53
C THR A 102 35.23 -11.67 -5.74
N ASP A 103 35.59 -11.19 -6.93
CA ASP A 103 36.97 -10.74 -7.22
C ASP A 103 37.46 -9.64 -6.26
N LYS A 104 36.54 -8.97 -5.54
CA LYS A 104 36.82 -7.85 -4.63
C LYS A 104 36.69 -8.19 -3.15
N PHE A 105 36.04 -9.30 -2.79
CA PHE A 105 35.72 -9.63 -1.40
C PHE A 105 35.79 -11.13 -1.16
N THR A 106 36.45 -11.51 -0.06
CA THR A 106 36.51 -12.88 0.43
C THR A 106 35.14 -13.37 0.90
N GLN A 107 34.99 -14.70 1.00
CA GLN A 107 33.78 -15.33 1.55
C GLN A 107 33.46 -14.83 2.96
N THR A 108 34.48 -14.62 3.79
CA THR A 108 34.34 -14.14 5.18
C THR A 108 33.86 -12.69 5.22
N GLU A 109 34.40 -11.83 4.36
CA GLU A 109 33.96 -10.43 4.26
C GLU A 109 32.52 -10.33 3.76
N MET A 110 32.15 -11.14 2.76
CA MET A 110 30.78 -11.23 2.26
C MET A 110 29.80 -11.73 3.33
N ALA A 111 30.18 -12.75 4.10
CA ALA A 111 29.36 -13.26 5.20
C ALA A 111 29.17 -12.20 6.30
N SER A 112 30.25 -11.52 6.69
CA SER A 112 30.21 -10.44 7.70
C SER A 112 29.33 -9.27 7.24
N TYR A 113 29.44 -8.89 5.95
CA TYR A 113 28.60 -7.87 5.35
C TYR A 113 27.10 -8.25 5.39
N LEU A 114 26.76 -9.47 4.99
CA LEU A 114 25.37 -9.95 4.98
C LEU A 114 24.78 -10.05 6.39
N GLU A 115 25.57 -10.43 7.39
CA GLU A 115 25.14 -10.38 8.79
C GLU A 115 24.83 -8.94 9.25
N GLY A 116 25.56 -7.94 8.73
CA GLY A 116 25.23 -6.52 8.93
C GLY A 116 23.93 -6.08 8.25
N VAL A 117 23.62 -6.61 7.07
CA VAL A 117 22.39 -6.30 6.31
C VAL A 117 21.16 -6.99 6.90
N LYS A 118 21.31 -8.15 7.52
CA LYS A 118 20.21 -8.96 8.08
C LYS A 118 19.24 -8.19 8.99
N PRO A 119 19.68 -7.44 10.02
CA PRO A 119 18.75 -6.65 10.82
C PRO A 119 18.07 -5.54 9.99
N VAL A 120 18.79 -4.90 9.06
CA VAL A 120 18.24 -3.85 8.18
C VAL A 120 17.09 -4.41 7.33
N ARG A 121 17.30 -5.58 6.71
CA ARG A 121 16.27 -6.30 5.96
C ARG A 121 15.05 -6.58 6.82
N LEU A 122 15.25 -7.18 8.00
CA LEU A 122 14.14 -7.56 8.87
C LEU A 122 13.32 -6.34 9.29
N GLN A 123 13.97 -5.23 9.66
CA GLN A 123 13.24 -4.02 10.02
C GLN A 123 12.51 -3.38 8.84
N ALA A 124 13.09 -3.42 7.63
CA ALA A 124 12.42 -2.93 6.43
C ALA A 124 11.12 -3.71 6.17
N ILE A 125 11.16 -5.03 6.32
CA ILE A 125 9.99 -5.91 6.19
C ILE A 125 8.95 -5.61 7.27
N GLU A 126 9.36 -5.50 8.53
CA GLU A 126 8.42 -5.22 9.63
C GLU A 126 7.80 -3.82 9.54
N LEU A 127 8.56 -2.83 9.06
CA LEU A 127 8.02 -1.51 8.74
C LEU A 127 7.04 -1.56 7.56
N ALA A 128 7.33 -2.35 6.51
CA ALA A 128 6.42 -2.54 5.39
C ALA A 128 5.10 -3.18 5.82
N LYS A 129 5.14 -4.22 6.67
CA LYS A 129 3.96 -4.82 7.29
C LYS A 129 3.15 -3.79 8.08
N TYR A 130 3.83 -2.94 8.84
CA TYR A 130 3.20 -1.87 9.60
C TYR A 130 2.56 -0.79 8.70
N THR A 131 3.22 -0.38 7.62
CA THR A 131 2.63 0.55 6.64
C THR A 131 1.37 -0.01 6.00
N ILE A 132 1.37 -1.29 5.62
CA ILE A 132 0.19 -1.97 5.06
C ILE A 132 -0.95 -1.95 6.08
N TRP A 133 -0.66 -2.33 7.33
CA TRP A 133 -1.64 -2.30 8.41
C TRP A 133 -2.22 -0.89 8.67
N LEU A 134 -1.41 0.17 8.66
CA LEU A 134 -1.90 1.55 8.77
C LEU A 134 -2.83 1.94 7.61
N LYS A 135 -2.50 1.52 6.38
CA LYS A 135 -3.37 1.76 5.20
C LYS A 135 -4.70 1.03 5.33
N GLU A 136 -4.70 -0.19 5.85
CA GLU A 136 -5.94 -0.94 6.13
C GLU A 136 -6.79 -0.25 7.21
N LEU A 137 -6.16 0.27 8.28
CA LEU A 137 -6.86 1.06 9.29
C LEU A 137 -7.46 2.36 8.74
N LYS A 138 -6.78 3.02 7.78
CA LYS A 138 -7.30 4.23 7.11
C LYS A 138 -8.58 3.93 6.32
N ILE A 139 -8.66 2.74 5.73
CA ILE A 139 -9.77 2.31 4.87
C ILE A 139 -10.97 1.81 5.69
N ASN A 140 -10.75 1.30 6.91
CA ASN A 140 -11.79 0.73 7.77
C ASN A 140 -12.02 1.50 9.08
N PRO A 141 -12.85 2.56 9.10
CA PRO A 141 -13.41 3.05 10.37
C PRO A 141 -14.54 2.16 10.92
N SER A 142 -15.00 1.15 10.17
CA SER A 142 -16.18 0.36 10.53
C SER A 142 -16.11 -1.02 9.87
N VAL A 143 -16.36 -2.07 10.64
CA VAL A 143 -16.62 -3.43 10.16
C VAL A 143 -17.81 -3.38 9.19
N LYS A 144 -17.55 -3.37 7.88
CA LYS A 144 -18.61 -3.36 6.87
C LYS A 144 -19.23 -4.76 6.74
N ALA A 145 -20.56 -4.79 6.73
CA ALA A 145 -21.34 -5.98 6.42
C ALA A 145 -20.97 -6.54 5.03
N PRO A 146 -21.11 -7.86 4.78
CA PRO A 146 -20.90 -8.43 3.45
C PRO A 146 -21.80 -7.74 2.43
N ILE A 147 -21.20 -7.23 1.34
CA ILE A 147 -21.91 -6.56 0.25
C ILE A 147 -22.97 -7.51 -0.29
N SER A 148 -24.24 -7.13 -0.21
CA SER A 148 -25.34 -7.93 -0.73
C SER A 148 -25.46 -7.76 -2.26
N LYS A 149 -26.01 -8.77 -2.95
CA LYS A 149 -26.24 -8.74 -4.41
C LYS A 149 -27.04 -7.52 -4.91
N SER A 150 -27.77 -6.81 -4.05
CA SER A 150 -28.55 -5.61 -4.41
C SER A 150 -27.79 -4.28 -4.30
N ASP A 151 -26.58 -4.26 -3.76
CA ASP A 151 -25.97 -3.01 -3.27
C ASP A 151 -25.20 -2.21 -4.33
N LEU A 152 -24.91 -2.81 -5.49
CA LEU A 152 -24.17 -2.13 -6.56
C LEU A 152 -25.09 -1.43 -7.55
N SER A 153 -24.83 -0.14 -7.77
CA SER A 153 -25.44 0.66 -8.82
C SER A 153 -25.04 0.14 -10.21
N LEU A 154 -25.78 0.53 -11.25
CA LEU A 154 -25.45 0.14 -12.63
C LEU A 154 -24.01 0.51 -13.02
N LYS A 155 -23.56 1.72 -12.67
CA LYS A 155 -22.21 2.22 -12.94
C LYS A 155 -21.16 1.36 -12.23
N GLN A 156 -21.41 1.01 -10.97
CA GLN A 156 -20.54 0.16 -10.16
C GLN A 156 -20.44 -1.27 -10.72
N ARG A 157 -21.54 -1.85 -11.21
CA ARG A 157 -21.53 -3.18 -11.84
C ARG A 157 -20.73 -3.19 -13.14
N ILE A 158 -20.89 -2.17 -13.98
CA ILE A 158 -20.12 -2.02 -15.23
C ILE A 158 -18.64 -1.84 -14.92
N LEU A 159 -18.29 -1.01 -13.91
CA LEU A 159 -16.91 -0.86 -13.46
C LEU A 159 -16.29 -2.15 -12.93
N ALA A 160 -17.04 -2.94 -12.15
CA ALA A 160 -16.53 -4.21 -11.64
C ALA A 160 -16.15 -5.16 -12.79
N LEU A 161 -17.01 -5.27 -13.82
CA LEU A 161 -16.73 -6.07 -15.00
C LEU A 161 -15.53 -5.54 -15.81
N HIS A 162 -15.41 -4.21 -15.95
CA HIS A 162 -14.26 -3.59 -16.57
C HIS A 162 -12.96 -3.97 -15.87
N TYR A 163 -12.93 -3.87 -14.54
CA TYR A 163 -11.74 -4.18 -13.75
C TYR A 163 -11.39 -5.68 -13.74
N LEU A 164 -12.38 -6.56 -13.87
CA LEU A 164 -12.18 -8.00 -14.11
C LEU A 164 -11.58 -8.32 -15.49
N GLY A 165 -11.43 -7.32 -16.36
CA GLY A 165 -10.78 -7.46 -17.66
C GLY A 165 -11.75 -7.64 -18.84
N LEU A 166 -13.05 -7.37 -18.64
CA LEU A 166 -14.00 -7.33 -19.75
C LEU A 166 -13.72 -6.10 -20.61
N ASP A 167 -13.29 -6.34 -21.85
CA ASP A 167 -12.98 -5.29 -22.82
C ASP A 167 -14.23 -4.93 -23.63
N PHE A 168 -14.90 -3.85 -23.23
CA PHE A 168 -16.11 -3.36 -23.88
C PHE A 168 -15.85 -2.75 -25.27
N ASN A 169 -14.60 -2.44 -25.64
CA ASN A 169 -14.30 -1.87 -26.96
C ASN A 169 -14.35 -2.92 -28.08
N LYS A 170 -14.28 -4.21 -27.74
CA LYS A 170 -14.23 -5.30 -28.72
C LYS A 170 -15.58 -5.65 -29.33
N TYR A 171 -16.67 -5.16 -28.75
CA TYR A 171 -18.02 -5.58 -29.12
C TYR A 171 -18.84 -4.39 -29.62
N ASN A 172 -19.77 -4.68 -30.52
CA ASN A 172 -20.77 -3.70 -30.91
C ASN A 172 -21.55 -3.26 -29.67
N GLN A 173 -21.57 -1.95 -29.38
CA GLN A 173 -22.14 -1.40 -28.15
C GLN A 173 -23.62 -1.70 -27.96
N THR A 174 -24.38 -1.79 -29.06
CA THR A 174 -25.81 -2.13 -29.05
C THR A 174 -26.00 -3.56 -28.56
N ALA A 175 -25.32 -4.52 -29.21
CA ALA A 175 -25.39 -5.94 -28.86
C ALA A 175 -24.79 -6.23 -27.47
N LEU A 176 -23.69 -5.56 -27.13
CA LEU A 176 -23.04 -5.65 -25.82
C LEU A 176 -23.99 -5.18 -24.71
N GLY A 177 -24.66 -4.05 -24.91
CA GLY A 177 -25.62 -3.50 -23.96
C GLY A 177 -26.86 -4.38 -23.76
N ASP A 178 -27.36 -4.99 -24.84
CA ASP A 178 -28.52 -5.91 -24.78
C ASP A 178 -28.20 -7.21 -24.05
N VAL A 179 -26.98 -7.72 -24.20
CA VAL A 179 -26.57 -8.94 -23.50
C VAL A 179 -26.18 -8.62 -22.05
N LEU A 180 -25.48 -7.51 -21.80
CA LEU A 180 -25.06 -7.13 -20.44
C LEU A 180 -26.23 -6.72 -19.58
N SER A 181 -27.27 -6.09 -20.12
CA SER A 181 -28.45 -5.72 -19.37
C SER A 181 -29.17 -6.93 -18.77
N LEU A 182 -29.21 -8.04 -19.52
CA LEU A 182 -29.72 -9.35 -19.07
C LEU A 182 -28.86 -9.94 -17.94
N VAL A 183 -27.53 -9.75 -17.98
CA VAL A 183 -26.60 -10.27 -16.98
C VAL A 183 -26.58 -9.40 -15.72
N ILE A 184 -26.69 -8.08 -15.87
CA ILE A 184 -26.58 -7.08 -14.79
C ILE A 184 -27.95 -6.83 -14.13
N ASP A 185 -29.04 -7.32 -14.75
CA ASP A 185 -30.44 -7.13 -14.37
C ASP A 185 -30.83 -5.64 -14.27
N LYS A 186 -30.56 -4.91 -15.36
CA LYS A 186 -30.80 -3.46 -15.48
C LYS A 186 -31.27 -3.12 -16.90
N ASN A 187 -31.82 -1.92 -17.07
CA ASN A 187 -32.34 -1.45 -18.36
C ASN A 187 -31.22 -1.31 -19.42
N ASP A 188 -31.48 -1.78 -20.64
CA ASP A 188 -30.57 -1.80 -21.79
C ASP A 188 -30.06 -0.40 -22.16
N SER A 189 -30.95 0.58 -22.25
CA SER A 189 -30.60 1.96 -22.63
C SER A 189 -29.63 2.59 -21.61
N ASN A 190 -29.91 2.39 -20.33
CA ASN A 190 -29.04 2.87 -19.25
C ASN A 190 -27.69 2.13 -19.24
N THR A 191 -27.70 0.82 -19.52
CA THR A 191 -26.49 0.00 -19.57
C THR A 191 -25.57 0.43 -20.70
N ARG A 192 -26.13 0.63 -21.91
CA ARG A 192 -25.41 1.18 -23.07
C ARG A 192 -24.84 2.57 -22.76
N SER A 193 -25.64 3.45 -22.17
CA SER A 193 -25.21 4.81 -21.80
C SER A 193 -24.01 4.77 -20.84
N ALA A 194 -24.08 3.96 -19.78
CA ALA A 194 -23.00 3.86 -18.81
C ALA A 194 -21.71 3.23 -19.39
N ILE A 195 -21.82 2.26 -20.31
CA ILE A 195 -20.66 1.76 -21.07
C ILE A 195 -20.05 2.87 -21.93
N ASN A 196 -20.88 3.66 -22.62
CA ASN A 196 -20.41 4.76 -23.46
C ASN A 196 -19.75 5.88 -22.64
N GLU A 197 -20.28 6.19 -21.46
CA GLU A 197 -19.64 7.12 -20.52
C GLU A 197 -18.27 6.60 -20.08
N LEU A 198 -18.15 5.30 -19.77
CA LEU A 198 -16.89 4.69 -19.35
C LEU A 198 -15.83 4.71 -20.46
N LEU A 199 -16.23 4.45 -21.71
CA LEU A 199 -15.33 4.41 -22.86
C LEU A 199 -14.97 5.80 -23.40
N SER A 200 -15.71 6.84 -23.02
CA SER A 200 -15.49 8.20 -23.49
C SER A 200 -14.46 8.92 -22.63
N ALA A 201 -13.34 9.33 -23.24
CA ALA A 201 -12.31 10.13 -22.58
C ALA A 201 -12.83 11.43 -21.95
N LYS A 202 -13.96 11.97 -22.44
CA LYS A 202 -14.59 13.19 -21.89
C LYS A 202 -15.55 12.93 -20.73
N ASN A 203 -16.10 11.72 -20.62
CA ASN A 203 -17.14 11.38 -19.64
C ASN A 203 -16.70 10.29 -18.66
N GLU A 204 -15.49 9.76 -18.78
CA GLU A 204 -14.97 8.65 -17.98
C GLU A 204 -15.09 8.95 -16.47
N ASN A 205 -14.86 10.20 -16.05
CA ASN A 205 -14.98 10.66 -14.67
C ASN A 205 -16.42 10.57 -14.10
N LYS A 206 -17.46 10.57 -14.94
CA LYS A 206 -18.86 10.36 -14.50
C LYS A 206 -19.13 8.93 -14.06
N ILE A 207 -18.30 8.00 -14.50
CA ILE A 207 -18.35 6.59 -14.10
C ILE A 207 -17.29 6.36 -13.01
N LYS A 208 -16.03 6.74 -13.28
CA LYS A 208 -14.90 6.70 -12.33
C LYS A 208 -14.93 7.84 -11.32
N SER A 209 -16.09 8.08 -10.70
CA SER A 209 -16.22 9.04 -9.62
C SER A 209 -15.59 8.49 -8.34
N ASN A 210 -15.22 9.39 -7.42
CA ASN A 210 -14.66 9.00 -6.12
C ASN A 210 -15.55 7.98 -5.38
N GLU A 211 -16.86 8.23 -5.32
CA GLU A 211 -17.85 7.31 -4.73
C GLU A 211 -17.80 5.91 -5.36
N ASN A 212 -17.82 5.83 -6.70
CA ASN A 212 -17.85 4.55 -7.39
C ASN A 212 -16.53 3.78 -7.21
N LEU A 213 -15.39 4.48 -7.26
CA LEU A 213 -14.07 3.87 -7.11
C LEU A 213 -13.83 3.38 -5.67
N LEU A 214 -14.23 4.14 -4.66
CA LEU A 214 -14.19 3.69 -3.27
C LEU A 214 -15.08 2.45 -3.06
N LYS A 215 -16.24 2.39 -3.72
CA LYS A 215 -17.07 1.20 -3.67
C LYS A 215 -16.42 0.01 -4.40
N MET A 216 -15.69 0.24 -5.49
CA MET A 216 -14.93 -0.84 -6.15
C MET A 216 -13.80 -1.39 -5.26
N LEU A 217 -13.11 -0.55 -4.48
CA LEU A 217 -12.13 -1.04 -3.50
C LEU A 217 -12.78 -1.99 -2.48
N GLU A 218 -14.00 -1.67 -2.03
CA GLU A 218 -14.78 -2.54 -1.14
C GLU A 218 -15.17 -3.86 -1.81
N VAL A 219 -15.61 -3.82 -3.07
CA VAL A 219 -16.01 -5.02 -3.84
C VAL A 219 -14.83 -5.95 -4.09
N PHE A 220 -13.65 -5.40 -4.34
CA PHE A 220 -12.42 -6.16 -4.59
C PHE A 220 -11.54 -6.29 -3.34
N ASP A 221 -12.12 -6.17 -2.13
CA ASP A 221 -11.40 -6.32 -0.87
C ASP A 221 -11.09 -7.81 -0.54
N ASN A 222 -10.30 -8.42 -1.42
CA ASN A 222 -9.79 -9.78 -1.29
C ASN A 222 -8.35 -9.84 -1.82
N LYS A 223 -7.50 -10.66 -1.19
CA LYS A 223 -6.09 -10.85 -1.58
C LYS A 223 -5.91 -11.34 -3.02
N ALA A 224 -6.88 -12.04 -3.59
CA ALA A 224 -6.82 -12.49 -4.99
C ALA A 224 -6.87 -11.35 -6.01
N TYR A 225 -7.27 -10.13 -5.61
CA TYR A 225 -7.51 -9.00 -6.51
C TYR A 225 -6.52 -7.84 -6.35
N THR A 226 -5.32 -8.08 -5.81
CA THR A 226 -4.29 -7.03 -5.58
C THR A 226 -4.01 -6.18 -6.82
N ASN A 227 -3.82 -6.79 -7.98
CA ASN A 227 -3.59 -6.06 -9.24
C ASN A 227 -4.78 -5.19 -9.66
N ILE A 228 -6.00 -5.62 -9.36
CA ILE A 228 -7.22 -4.85 -9.61
C ILE A 228 -7.28 -3.65 -8.66
N LYS A 229 -7.02 -3.86 -7.36
CA LYS A 229 -6.96 -2.79 -6.35
C LYS A 229 -5.92 -1.71 -6.71
N LEU A 230 -4.75 -2.10 -7.20
CA LEU A 230 -3.73 -1.16 -7.67
C LEU A 230 -4.22 -0.30 -8.85
N LYS A 231 -4.97 -0.88 -9.80
CA LYS A 231 -5.57 -0.12 -10.90
C LYS A 231 -6.63 0.86 -10.41
N ILE A 232 -7.49 0.43 -9.48
CA ILE A 232 -8.53 1.29 -8.88
C ILE A 232 -7.89 2.46 -8.13
N ASN A 233 -6.82 2.22 -7.36
CA ASN A 233 -6.10 3.28 -6.64
C ASN A 233 -5.46 4.31 -7.60
N LYS A 234 -4.87 3.86 -8.72
CA LYS A 234 -4.36 4.77 -9.75
C LYS A 234 -5.48 5.62 -10.37
N ASP A 235 -6.65 5.02 -10.60
CA ASP A 235 -7.82 5.76 -11.08
C ASP A 235 -8.32 6.76 -10.00
N LEU A 236 -8.26 6.42 -8.71
CA LEU A 236 -8.58 7.35 -7.61
C LEU A 236 -7.62 8.54 -7.56
N GLU A 237 -6.32 8.33 -7.76
CA GLU A 237 -5.35 9.43 -7.83
C GLU A 237 -5.63 10.36 -9.01
N LYS A 238 -6.11 9.80 -10.13
CA LYS A 238 -6.37 10.54 -11.37
C LYS A 238 -7.72 11.27 -11.36
N PHE A 239 -8.76 10.66 -10.79
CA PHE A 239 -10.15 11.11 -10.88
C PHE A 239 -10.78 11.48 -9.53
N GLY A 240 -10.15 11.13 -8.42
CA GLY A 240 -10.67 11.32 -7.05
C GLY A 240 -10.36 12.69 -6.45
N VAL A 241 -10.17 13.72 -7.28
CA VAL A 241 -10.02 15.09 -6.79
C VAL A 241 -11.30 15.46 -6.02
N PRO A 242 -11.19 15.96 -4.77
CA PRO A 242 -12.34 16.44 -4.03
C PRO A 242 -12.83 17.74 -4.69
N ASP A 243 -14.09 17.75 -5.14
CA ASP A 243 -14.87 18.98 -5.23
C ASP A 243 -15.26 19.45 -3.82
#